data_AF-A0A6J1X9A4-F1
#
_entry.id   AF-A0A6J1X9A4-F1
#
_cell.length_a   1.000
_cell.length_b   1.000
_cell.length_c   1.000
_cell.angle_alpha   90.00
_cell.angle_beta   90.00
_cell.angle_gamma   90.00
#
_symmetry.space_group_name_H-M   'P 1'
#
loop_
_entity.id
_entity.type
_entity.pdbx_description
1 polymer ?
#
loop_
_entity_poly.entity_id
_entity_poly.type
_entity_poly.pdbx_seq_one_letter_code
_entity_poly.pdbx_strand_id
1 'polypeptide(L)'
;MEFFGLTLYGPQNYIKDIMREEYQEPNNKDDVNPLMKKIIMYSTMPKQIQRPDVDAISLIDCYLGRVNGFAYGSTQRFITMKRKGVIKPAGPSDMYRFPPTTSMEFGWWQHDPEITLTTWHHTHPRYPQPASPNTLILDKVRKNNKYATLF
;
A
#
# COMPACT_ATOMS: atom_id res chain seq x y z
N MET A 1 12.74 -27.91 25.03
CA MET A 1 14.14 -27.46 25.16
C MET A 1 14.42 -26.64 23.91
N GLU A 2 14.64 -25.33 24.07
CA GLU A 2 14.92 -24.41 22.98
C GLU A 2 16.43 -24.44 22.71
N PHE A 3 16.84 -24.66 21.46
CA PHE A 3 18.24 -24.60 21.06
C PHE A 3 18.37 -23.53 19.98
N PHE A 4 19.05 -22.42 20.30
CA PHE A 4 19.26 -21.28 19.42
C PHE A 4 17.97 -20.70 18.78
N GLY A 5 16.87 -20.59 19.54
CA GLY A 5 15.62 -19.99 19.04
C GLY A 5 14.78 -20.88 18.12
N LEU A 6 15.24 -22.11 17.86
CA LEU A 6 14.51 -23.12 17.09
C LEU A 6 13.81 -24.09 18.04
N THR A 7 12.50 -24.21 17.85
CA THR A 7 11.66 -25.21 18.51
C THR A 7 11.37 -26.37 17.55
N LEU A 8 10.77 -27.45 18.06
CA LEU A 8 10.30 -28.58 17.23
C LEU A 8 9.35 -28.13 16.11
N TYR A 9 8.67 -26.99 16.30
CA TYR A 9 7.69 -26.43 15.37
C TYR A 9 8.24 -25.24 14.57
N GLY A 10 9.54 -24.99 14.62
CA GLY A 10 10.21 -23.90 13.90
C GLY A 10 10.66 -22.74 14.81
N PRO A 11 11.00 -21.59 14.22
CA PRO A 11 11.52 -20.44 14.97
C PRO A 11 10.48 -19.89 15.94
N GLN A 12 10.92 -19.63 17.18
CA GLN A 12 10.06 -19.17 18.25
C GLN A 12 9.46 -17.78 17.98
N ASN A 13 10.17 -16.94 17.22
CA ASN A 13 9.75 -15.58 16.85
C ASN A 13 9.91 -15.31 15.35
N TYR A 14 9.27 -16.15 14.52
CA TYR A 14 9.35 -16.05 13.06
C TYR A 14 9.21 -14.62 12.50
N ILE A 15 8.22 -13.84 12.98
CA ILE A 15 7.97 -12.46 12.50
C ILE A 15 9.16 -11.54 12.75
N LYS A 16 9.83 -11.70 13.90
CA LYS A 16 11.00 -10.89 14.26
C LYS A 16 12.20 -11.28 13.39
N ASP A 17 12.36 -12.57 13.14
CA ASP A 17 13.51 -13.11 12.39
C ASP A 17 13.47 -12.74 10.90
N ILE A 18 12.27 -12.64 10.32
CA ILE A 18 12.09 -12.22 8.92
C ILE A 18 12.01 -10.70 8.74
N MET A 19 11.94 -9.91 9.81
CA MET A 19 11.91 -8.45 9.70
C MET A 19 13.24 -7.91 9.18
N ARG A 20 13.21 -6.92 8.30
CA ARG A 20 14.43 -6.27 7.82
C ARG A 20 15.03 -5.42 8.96
N GLU A 21 16.33 -5.57 9.20
CA GLU A 21 17.05 -4.78 10.21
C GLU A 21 17.00 -3.27 9.91
N GLU A 22 16.93 -2.90 8.63
CA GLU A 22 16.80 -1.51 8.17
C GLU A 22 15.44 -0.90 8.48
N TYR A 23 14.41 -1.73 8.67
CA TYR A 23 13.05 -1.26 8.92
C TYR A 23 12.83 -1.09 10.42
N GLN A 24 12.59 0.16 10.84
CA GLN A 24 12.17 0.48 12.20
C GLN A 24 10.84 1.21 12.17
N GLU A 25 9.88 0.72 12.96
CA GLU A 25 8.61 1.40 13.13
C GLU A 25 8.85 2.74 13.83
N PRO A 26 8.36 3.86 13.29
CA PRO A 26 8.52 5.16 13.92
C PRO A 26 7.77 5.19 15.26
N ASN A 27 8.49 5.58 16.31
CA ASN A 27 7.92 5.73 17.66
C ASN A 27 7.35 7.13 17.86
N ASN A 28 7.90 8.14 17.18
CA ASN A 28 7.42 9.52 17.21
C ASN A 28 7.05 10.03 15.83
N LYS A 29 6.29 11.14 15.80
CA LYS A 29 5.88 11.78 14.54
C LYS A 29 7.06 12.29 13.72
N ASP A 30 8.11 12.76 14.38
CA ASP A 30 9.29 13.34 13.71
C ASP A 30 10.10 12.29 12.93
N ASP A 31 10.10 11.05 13.43
CA ASP A 31 10.79 9.90 12.83
C ASP A 31 10.17 9.46 11.49
N VAL A 32 8.94 9.89 11.22
CA VAL A 32 8.19 9.49 10.01
C VAL A 32 8.66 10.24 8.77
N ASN A 33 9.20 11.44 8.93
CA ASN A 33 9.62 12.31 7.82
C ASN A 33 10.56 11.62 6.80
N PRO A 34 11.67 10.96 7.20
CA PRO A 34 12.54 10.26 6.25
C PRO A 34 11.82 9.11 5.52
N LEU A 35 10.94 8.39 6.22
CA LEU A 35 10.24 7.24 5.66
C LEU A 35 9.18 7.66 4.64
N MET A 36 8.43 8.74 4.93
CA MET A 36 7.48 9.32 3.98
C MET A 36 8.17 9.87 2.73
N LYS A 37 9.36 10.49 2.86
CA LYS A 37 10.14 10.93 1.69
C LYS A 37 10.49 9.77 0.77
N LYS A 38 10.92 8.63 1.32
CA LYS A 38 11.21 7.41 0.54
C LYS A 38 9.96 6.91 -0.18
N ILE A 39 8.82 6.86 0.51
CA ILE A 39 7.55 6.38 -0.06
C ILE A 39 7.08 7.29 -1.19
N ILE A 40 7.18 8.62 -1.03
CA ILE A 40 6.83 9.58 -2.08
C ILE A 40 7.70 9.40 -3.32
N MET A 41 9.00 9.11 -3.13
CA MET A 41 9.95 8.92 -4.24
C MET A 41 9.60 7.69 -5.11
N TYR A 42 9.18 6.59 -4.48
CA TYR A 42 8.85 5.33 -5.17
C TYR A 42 7.35 5.15 -5.43
N SER A 43 6.54 6.16 -5.12
CA SER A 43 5.08 6.09 -5.33
C SER A 43 4.75 6.07 -6.82
N THR A 44 3.93 5.10 -7.22
CA THR A 44 3.36 5.00 -8.57
C THR A 44 2.07 5.82 -8.72
N MET A 45 1.63 6.52 -7.67
CA MET A 45 0.43 7.35 -7.77
C MET A 45 0.65 8.55 -8.71
N PRO A 46 -0.32 8.87 -9.59
CA PRO A 46 -0.21 9.99 -10.49
C PRO A 46 -0.16 11.32 -9.71
N LYS A 47 0.87 12.14 -10.00
CA LYS A 47 1.08 13.48 -9.39
C LYS A 47 -0.13 14.42 -9.50
N GLN A 48 -1.05 14.18 -10.44
CA GLN A 48 -2.21 15.04 -10.68
C GLN A 48 -3.33 14.87 -9.63
N ILE A 49 -3.34 13.80 -8.84
CA ILE A 49 -4.23 13.67 -7.68
C ILE A 49 -3.54 14.24 -6.43
N GLN A 50 -2.89 15.40 -6.56
CA GLN A 50 -2.54 16.19 -5.40
C GLN A 50 -3.81 16.90 -4.94
N ARG A 51 -4.63 16.24 -4.10
CA ARG A 51 -5.51 17.05 -3.25
C ARG A 51 -4.57 17.85 -2.33
N PRO A 52 -4.71 19.17 -2.25
CA PRO A 52 -3.89 19.98 -1.34
C PRO A 52 -4.03 19.54 0.13
N ASP A 53 -5.07 18.76 0.42
CA ASP A 53 -5.39 18.19 1.73
C ASP A 53 -4.95 16.73 1.96
N VAL A 54 -4.27 16.06 1.01
CA VAL A 54 -3.73 14.71 1.27
C VAL A 54 -2.67 14.77 2.37
N ASP A 55 -1.83 15.81 2.35
CA ASP A 55 -0.68 15.99 3.25
C ASP A 55 -0.83 17.13 4.26
N ALA A 56 -1.70 18.12 4.01
CA ALA A 56 -1.98 19.13 5.03
C ALA A 56 -2.55 18.41 6.27
N ILE A 57 -2.65 19.04 7.46
CA ILE A 57 -3.38 18.52 8.66
C ILE A 57 -4.68 19.32 8.95
N SER A 58 -5.86 18.69 8.95
CA SER A 58 -7.18 19.32 9.13
C SER A 58 -7.60 19.02 10.53
N LEU A 59 -7.94 20.11 11.20
CA LEU A 59 -8.15 20.26 12.62
C LEU A 59 -9.35 19.51 13.22
N ILE A 60 -9.97 18.55 12.51
CA ILE A 60 -11.25 17.97 12.94
C ILE A 60 -11.07 16.50 13.33
N ASP A 61 -10.33 16.29 14.42
CA ASP A 61 -10.59 15.25 15.42
C ASP A 61 -9.77 15.61 16.67
N CYS A 62 -10.43 16.09 17.72
CA CYS A 62 -9.80 16.68 18.91
C CYS A 62 -8.95 15.70 19.74
N TYR A 63 -9.04 14.39 19.47
CA TYR A 63 -8.24 13.36 20.14
C TYR A 63 -7.28 12.61 19.21
N LEU A 64 -7.45 12.73 17.89
CA LEU A 64 -6.73 11.89 16.93
C LEU A 64 -6.63 12.60 15.58
N GLY A 65 -5.85 13.68 15.51
CA GLY A 65 -5.58 14.40 14.26
C GLY A 65 -5.10 13.49 13.11
N ARG A 66 -4.93 14.06 11.90
CA ARG A 66 -4.64 13.33 10.64
C ARG A 66 -3.58 12.22 10.83
N VAL A 67 -3.91 11.00 10.41
CA VAL A 67 -3.12 9.79 10.66
C VAL A 67 -2.35 9.40 9.39
N ASN A 68 -1.03 9.50 9.45
CA ASN A 68 -0.07 9.13 8.39
C ASN A 68 0.13 7.61 8.24
N GLY A 69 -0.81 6.80 8.73
CA GLY A 69 -0.70 5.34 8.64
C GLY A 69 0.26 4.68 9.65
N PHE A 70 0.83 5.43 10.61
CA PHE A 70 1.65 4.89 11.70
C PHE A 70 0.96 4.95 13.07
N ALA A 71 1.16 3.87 13.85
CA ALA A 71 0.54 3.69 15.16
C ALA A 71 1.43 4.12 16.34
N TYR A 72 2.72 4.40 16.14
CA TYR A 72 3.65 4.87 17.18
C TYR A 72 3.68 3.98 18.43
N GLY A 73 3.61 2.65 18.24
CA GLY A 73 3.53 1.68 19.34
C GLY A 73 2.19 1.65 20.10
N SER A 74 1.20 2.49 19.74
CA SER A 74 -0.11 2.54 20.41
C SER A 74 -1.14 1.61 19.76
N THR A 75 -1.55 0.57 20.49
CA THR A 75 -2.60 -0.37 20.08
C THR A 75 -3.94 0.35 19.86
N GLN A 76 -4.28 1.31 20.71
CA GLN A 76 -5.52 2.09 20.60
C GLN A 76 -5.55 2.91 19.30
N ARG A 77 -4.41 3.51 18.95
CA ARG A 77 -4.26 4.23 17.69
C ARG A 77 -4.36 3.29 16.48
N PHE A 78 -3.76 2.11 16.55
CA PHE A 78 -3.87 1.12 15.49
C PHE A 78 -5.33 0.68 15.23
N ILE A 79 -6.09 0.39 16.28
CA ILE A 79 -7.51 -0.02 16.16
C ILE A 79 -8.34 1.10 15.52
N THR A 80 -8.16 2.34 15.98
CA THR A 80 -8.89 3.49 15.43
C THR A 80 -8.55 3.75 13.96
N MET A 81 -7.28 3.60 13.58
CA MET A 81 -6.84 3.67 12.18
C MET A 81 -7.50 2.60 11.30
N LYS A 82 -7.54 1.34 11.78
CA LYS A 82 -8.20 0.25 11.04
C LYS A 82 -9.68 0.50 10.82
N ARG A 83 -10.40 0.99 11.84
CA ARG A 83 -11.83 1.36 11.72
C ARG A 83 -12.07 2.47 10.71
N LYS A 84 -11.12 3.41 10.59
CA LYS A 84 -11.17 4.51 9.61
C LYS A 84 -10.67 4.10 8.21
N GLY A 85 -10.22 2.86 8.01
CA GLY A 85 -9.66 2.39 6.74
C GLY A 85 -8.32 3.05 6.37
N VAL A 86 -7.58 3.57 7.36
CA VAL A 86 -6.25 4.15 7.11
C VAL A 86 -5.27 3.03 6.78
N ILE A 87 -4.69 3.09 5.58
CA ILE A 87 -3.70 2.13 5.09
C ILE A 87 -2.31 2.58 5.56
N LYS A 88 -1.50 1.61 6.00
CA LYS A 88 -0.10 1.85 6.34
C LYS A 88 0.68 2.14 5.05
N PRO A 89 1.51 3.20 5.01
CA PRO A 89 2.15 3.61 3.77
C PRO A 89 3.33 2.69 3.40
N ALA A 90 3.97 2.03 4.38
CA ALA A 90 4.98 0.99 4.13
C ALA A 90 4.31 -0.36 3.83
N GLY A 91 4.72 -1.00 2.73
CA GLY A 91 4.22 -2.30 2.31
C GLY A 91 4.94 -3.46 3.01
N PRO A 92 4.42 -4.69 2.89
CA PRO A 92 5.09 -5.89 3.43
C PRO A 92 6.52 -6.09 2.90
N SER A 93 6.75 -5.78 1.62
CA SER A 93 8.07 -5.87 0.95
C SER A 93 9.12 -4.91 1.52
N ASP A 94 8.68 -3.78 2.09
CA ASP A 94 9.56 -2.83 2.77
C ASP A 94 9.89 -3.28 4.20
N MET A 95 9.01 -4.06 4.84
CA MET A 95 9.12 -4.46 6.25
C MET A 95 9.85 -5.78 6.45
N TYR A 96 9.62 -6.77 5.57
CA TYR A 96 10.11 -8.13 5.74
C TYR A 96 11.07 -8.54 4.63
N ARG A 97 11.95 -9.50 4.94
CA ARG A 97 12.89 -10.13 3.99
C ARG A 97 12.18 -11.18 3.13
N PHE A 98 11.23 -11.88 3.73
CA PHE A 98 10.43 -12.94 3.11
C PHE A 98 8.94 -12.69 3.33
N PRO A 99 8.05 -13.22 2.46
CA PRO A 99 6.62 -13.11 2.68
C PRO A 99 6.24 -13.83 3.99
N PRO A 100 5.65 -13.13 4.98
CA PRO A 100 5.32 -13.72 6.27
C PRO A 100 4.15 -14.71 6.17
N THR A 101 3.30 -14.55 5.16
CA THR A 101 2.11 -15.38 4.94
C THR A 101 1.93 -15.67 3.46
N THR A 102 1.28 -16.80 3.15
CA THR A 102 0.99 -17.23 1.77
C THR A 102 0.16 -16.22 0.99
N SER A 103 -0.73 -15.48 1.66
CA SER A 103 -1.50 -14.40 1.06
C SER A 103 -0.64 -13.24 0.51
N MET A 104 0.57 -13.06 1.03
CA MET A 104 1.49 -12.00 0.57
C MET A 104 2.39 -12.47 -0.57
N GLU A 105 2.52 -13.77 -0.82
CA GLU A 105 3.40 -14.33 -1.86
C GLU A 105 3.06 -13.82 -3.26
N PHE A 106 1.76 -13.72 -3.59
CA PHE A 106 1.31 -13.29 -4.92
C PHE A 106 1.79 -11.89 -5.31
N GLY A 107 1.82 -10.96 -4.36
CA GLY A 107 2.27 -9.59 -4.57
C GLY A 107 3.77 -9.40 -4.34
N TRP A 108 4.44 -10.36 -3.69
CA TRP A 108 5.82 -10.21 -3.23
C TRP A 108 6.80 -9.97 -4.37
N TRP A 109 6.65 -10.75 -5.44
CA TRP A 109 7.52 -10.72 -6.62
C TRP A 109 7.36 -9.45 -7.47
N GLN A 110 6.32 -8.64 -7.25
CA GLN A 110 6.17 -7.35 -7.93
C GLN A 110 7.24 -6.33 -7.49
N HIS A 111 7.88 -6.57 -6.34
CA HIS A 111 8.89 -5.68 -5.74
C HIS A 111 10.33 -6.19 -5.91
N ASP A 112 10.55 -7.19 -6.77
CA ASP A 112 11.88 -7.73 -7.03
C ASP A 112 12.73 -6.73 -7.84
N PRO A 113 13.93 -6.33 -7.35
CA PRO A 113 14.86 -5.47 -8.07
C PRO A 113 15.25 -6.01 -9.45
N GLU A 114 15.35 -7.35 -9.58
CA GLU A 114 15.74 -7.99 -10.84
C GLU A 114 14.62 -7.87 -11.89
N ILE A 115 13.36 -7.92 -11.45
CA ILE A 115 12.16 -7.82 -12.31
C ILE A 115 11.85 -6.36 -12.66
N THR A 116 12.16 -5.40 -11.78
CA THR A 116 11.81 -3.98 -11.99
C THR A 116 12.67 -3.29 -13.06
N LEU A 117 13.89 -3.76 -13.30
CA LEU A 117 14.81 -3.21 -14.30
C LEU A 117 14.91 -4.02 -15.59
N THR A 118 14.28 -5.21 -15.64
CA THR A 118 14.37 -6.11 -16.79
C THR A 118 12.99 -6.46 -17.32
N THR A 119 12.87 -6.54 -18.65
CA THR A 119 11.68 -7.12 -19.28
C THR A 119 11.75 -8.64 -19.12
N TRP A 120 11.35 -9.14 -17.96
CA TRP A 120 11.29 -10.58 -17.66
C TRP A 120 10.34 -11.35 -18.59
N HIS A 121 9.45 -10.64 -19.29
CA HIS A 121 8.58 -11.18 -20.32
C HIS A 121 8.46 -10.20 -21.49
N HIS A 122 8.46 -10.72 -22.71
CA HIS A 122 8.09 -9.95 -23.90
C HIS A 122 6.58 -9.77 -23.93
N THR A 123 6.10 -8.63 -23.43
CA THR A 123 4.70 -8.25 -23.64
C THR A 123 4.50 -7.99 -25.13
N HIS A 124 3.64 -8.81 -25.74
CA HIS A 124 3.12 -8.45 -27.06
C HIS A 124 2.26 -7.19 -26.85
N PRO A 125 2.34 -6.21 -27.77
CA PRO A 125 1.49 -5.02 -27.68
C PRO A 125 0.04 -5.46 -27.60
N ARG A 126 -0.60 -5.17 -26.46
CA ARG A 126 -2.04 -5.33 -26.33
C ARG A 126 -2.67 -4.21 -27.14
N TYR A 127 -3.63 -4.55 -27.99
CA TYR A 127 -4.48 -3.58 -28.69
C TYR A 127 -5.83 -3.55 -27.96
N PRO A 128 -5.93 -2.90 -26.77
CA PRO A 128 -7.21 -2.76 -26.11
C PRO A 128 -8.17 -2.04 -27.07
N GLN A 129 -9.37 -2.58 -27.25
CA GLN A 129 -10.36 -1.91 -28.08
C GLN A 129 -10.68 -0.56 -27.44
N PRO A 130 -10.43 0.57 -28.12
CA PRO A 130 -10.82 1.87 -27.59
C PRO A 130 -12.34 1.90 -27.47
N ALA A 131 -12.85 2.53 -26.41
CA ALA A 131 -14.27 2.79 -26.30
C ALA A 131 -14.73 3.56 -27.55
N SER A 132 -15.71 3.02 -28.27
CA SER A 132 -16.24 3.67 -29.46
C SER A 132 -16.83 5.05 -29.10
N PRO A 133 -16.84 6.03 -30.03
CA PRO A 133 -17.49 7.31 -29.80
C PRO A 133 -18.96 7.16 -29.37
N ASN A 134 -19.67 6.18 -29.92
CA ASN A 134 -21.07 5.91 -29.60
C ASN A 134 -21.24 5.41 -28.16
N THR A 135 -20.35 4.54 -27.67
CA THR A 135 -20.36 4.09 -26.27
C THR A 135 -20.05 5.25 -25.30
N LEU A 136 -19.13 6.15 -25.65
CA LEU A 136 -18.84 7.33 -24.82
C LEU A 136 -20.02 8.30 -24.73
N ILE A 137 -20.77 8.47 -25.82
CA ILE A 137 -22.00 9.26 -25.85
C ILE A 137 -23.07 8.58 -24.98
N LEU A 138 -23.27 7.27 -25.14
CA LEU A 138 -24.23 6.51 -24.35
C LEU A 138 -23.94 6.59 -22.85
N ASP A 139 -22.68 6.51 -22.44
CA ASP A 139 -22.28 6.64 -21.04
C ASP A 139 -22.60 8.02 -20.45
N LYS A 140 -22.55 9.08 -21.27
CA LYS A 140 -23.01 10.42 -20.86
C LYS A 140 -24.53 10.47 -20.75
N VAL A 141 -25.26 9.92 -21.72
CA VAL A 141 -26.74 9.92 -21.70
C VAL A 141 -27.27 9.09 -20.55
N ARG A 142 -26.64 7.95 -20.22
CA ARG A 142 -27.03 7.07 -19.09
C ARG A 142 -26.98 7.73 -17.73
N LYS A 143 -26.18 8.78 -17.54
CA LYS A 143 -26.19 9.59 -16.31
C LYS A 143 -27.51 10.33 -16.11
N ASN A 144 -28.21 10.66 -17.21
CA ASN A 144 -29.47 11.39 -17.19
C ASN A 144 -30.68 10.48 -17.44
N ASN A 145 -30.52 9.42 -18.23
CA ASN A 145 -31.57 8.47 -18.55
C ASN A 145 -31.05 7.02 -18.46
N LYS A 146 -31.44 6.32 -17.39
CA LYS A 146 -31.03 4.94 -17.12
C LYS A 146 -31.46 3.94 -18.21
N TYR A 147 -32.49 4.27 -19.00
CA TYR A 147 -33.00 3.42 -20.07
C TYR A 147 -32.36 3.69 -21.44
N ALA A 148 -31.35 4.56 -21.51
CA ALA A 148 -30.63 4.79 -22.76
C ALA A 148 -29.83 3.54 -23.17
N THR A 149 -30.29 2.91 -24.25
CA THR A 149 -29.64 1.80 -24.94
C THR A 149 -29.25 2.23 -26.35
N LEU A 150 -28.15 1.65 -26.85
CA LEU A 150 -27.95 1.57 -28.29
C LEU A 150 -28.80 0.37 -28.71
N PHE A 151 -29.78 0.60 -29.59
CA PHE A 151 -30.88 -0.30 -29.99
C PHE A 151 -32.08 -0.31 -29.03
#